data_AF-A0A970FB08-F1
#
_entry.id   AF-A0A970FB08-F1
#
_cell.length_a   1.000
_cell.length_b   1.000
_cell.length_c   1.000
_cell.angle_alpha   90.00
_cell.angle_beta   90.00
_cell.angle_gamma   90.00
#
_symmetry.space_group_name_H-M   'P 1'
#
loop_
_entity.id
_entity.type
_entity.pdbx_description
1 polymer ?
#
loop_
_entity_poly.entity_id
_entity_poly.type
_entity_poly.pdbx_seq_one_letter_code
_entity_poly.pdbx_strand_id
1 'polypeptide(L)'
;MKNTRLLLANPALAFQKAWTKYKNNELTLGEAARAAGCRTDSQFLELGTRYESNSKAAVPEHLWQRSTPEQQFLLLCLPPDLVEILVQISRKDLLLPKKQKYLEHLWNDLCLLRDLQLITQKDRGELYQFTLNLGH
;
A
#
# COMPACT_ATOMS: atom_id res chain seq x y z
N MET A 1 -22.25 12.01 0.57
CA MET A 1 -21.22 11.32 1.38
C MET A 1 -19.83 11.78 0.92
N LYS A 2 -19.24 12.76 1.61
CA LYS A 2 -17.86 13.19 1.37
C LYS A 2 -16.95 12.14 2.03
N ASN A 3 -16.31 11.30 1.22
CA ASN A 3 -15.40 10.27 1.71
C ASN A 3 -14.20 10.95 2.39
N THR A 4 -14.22 10.99 3.72
CA THR A 4 -13.08 11.38 4.54
C THR A 4 -12.03 10.26 4.50
N ARG A 5 -11.35 10.10 3.37
CA ARG A 5 -10.00 9.54 3.37
C ARG A 5 -9.07 10.73 3.44
N LEU A 6 -8.81 11.18 4.66
CA LEU A 6 -7.60 11.95 4.94
C LEU A 6 -6.46 11.09 4.39
N LEU A 7 -5.86 11.53 3.28
CA LEU A 7 -4.53 11.08 2.89
C LEU A 7 -3.68 11.20 4.15
N LEU A 8 -3.18 10.07 4.65
CA LEU A 8 -2.22 10.08 5.73
C LEU A 8 -1.06 10.92 5.20
N ALA A 9 -0.78 12.06 5.84
CA ALA A 9 0.25 12.99 5.38
C ALA A 9 1.62 12.30 5.23
N ASN A 10 1.81 11.18 5.93
CA ASN A 10 2.91 10.25 5.74
C ASN A 10 2.44 8.81 6.07
N PRO A 11 2.19 7.95 5.07
CA PRO A 11 1.71 6.58 5.27
C PRO A 11 2.72 5.69 6.02
N ALA A 12 4.03 5.90 5.83
CA ALA A 12 5.07 5.17 6.56
C ALA A 12 4.96 5.41 8.07
N LEU A 13 4.88 6.68 8.47
CA LEU A 13 4.72 7.06 9.88
C LEU A 13 3.38 6.57 10.45
N ALA A 14 2.32 6.64 9.67
CA ALA A 14 1.01 6.16 10.08
C ALA A 14 1.01 4.66 10.35
N PHE A 15 1.61 3.87 9.45
CA PHE A 15 1.80 2.44 9.65
C PHE A 15 2.63 2.14 10.90
N GLN A 16 3.78 2.78 11.07
CA GLN A 16 4.63 2.58 12.26
C GLN A 16 3.86 2.86 13.56
N LYS A 17 3.13 3.99 13.62
CA LYS A 17 2.31 4.33 14.79
C LYS A 17 1.20 3.31 15.03
N ALA A 18 0.49 2.90 13.98
CA ALA A 18 -0.56 1.90 14.07
C ALA A 18 -0.02 0.55 14.58
N TRP A 19 1.15 0.12 14.06
CA TRP A 19 1.82 -1.10 14.50
C TRP A 19 2.21 -1.04 15.97
N THR A 20 2.88 0.03 16.42
CA THR A 20 3.26 0.21 17.83
C THR A 20 2.05 0.17 18.75
N LYS A 21 0.99 0.89 18.40
CA LYS A 21 -0.25 0.91 19.19
C LYS A 21 -0.92 -0.45 19.27
N TYR A 22 -0.94 -1.20 18.16
CA TYR A 22 -1.43 -2.56 18.13
C TYR A 22 -0.63 -3.47 19.06
N LYS A 23 0.71 -3.43 18.99
CA LYS A 23 1.60 -4.24 19.84
C LYS A 23 1.49 -3.90 21.32
N ASN A 24 1.14 -2.66 21.65
CA ASN A 24 0.89 -2.20 23.01
C ASN A 24 -0.55 -2.46 23.51
N ASN A 25 -1.40 -3.11 22.71
CA ASN A 25 -2.83 -3.31 22.98
C ASN A 25 -3.63 -2.00 23.14
N GLU A 26 -3.17 -0.90 22.56
CA GLU A 26 -3.87 0.39 22.56
C GLU A 26 -4.93 0.48 21.45
N LEU A 27 -4.79 -0.34 20.40
CA LEU A 27 -5.75 -0.47 19.30
C LEU A 27 -6.06 -1.93 19.05
N THR A 28 -7.32 -2.22 18.70
CA THR A 28 -7.69 -3.52 18.14
C THR A 28 -7.07 -3.71 16.75
N LEU A 29 -6.96 -4.96 16.30
CA LEU A 29 -6.39 -5.29 14.98
C LEU A 29 -7.07 -4.50 13.85
N GLY A 30 -8.40 -4.49 13.82
CA GLY A 30 -9.16 -3.77 12.78
C GLY A 30 -9.06 -2.25 12.89
N GLU A 31 -8.82 -1.68 14.07
CA GLU A 31 -8.53 -0.24 14.20
C GLU A 31 -7.15 0.12 13.68
N ALA A 32 -6.14 -0.69 14.01
CA ALA A 32 -4.78 -0.51 13.55
C ALA A 32 -4.67 -0.67 12.03
N ALA A 33 -5.33 -1.69 11.46
CA ALA A 33 -5.42 -1.91 10.02
C ALA A 33 -6.00 -0.69 9.30
N ARG A 34 -7.13 -0.16 9.78
CA ARG A 34 -7.75 1.05 9.21
C ARG A 34 -6.86 2.28 9.35
N ALA A 35 -6.19 2.46 10.48
CA ALA A 35 -5.27 3.58 10.72
C ALA A 35 -4.05 3.54 9.79
N ALA A 36 -3.62 2.35 9.37
CA ALA A 36 -2.54 2.13 8.40
C ALA A 36 -3.01 2.16 6.93
N GLY A 37 -4.30 2.35 6.66
CA GLY A 37 -4.85 2.37 5.30
C GLY A 37 -5.08 0.98 4.68
N CYS A 38 -4.97 -0.10 5.46
CA CYS A 38 -5.24 -1.46 5.00
C CYS A 38 -6.74 -1.69 4.77
N ARG A 39 -7.07 -2.58 3.83
CA ARG A 39 -8.47 -2.99 3.56
C ARG A 39 -8.88 -4.18 4.40
N THR A 40 -7.92 -5.04 4.73
CA THR A 40 -8.13 -6.22 5.54
C THR A 40 -7.14 -6.25 6.69
N ASP A 41 -7.52 -6.96 7.76
CA ASP A 41 -6.65 -7.23 8.90
C ASP A 41 -5.42 -8.04 8.48
N SER A 42 -5.57 -8.94 7.49
CA SER A 42 -4.47 -9.74 6.94
C SER A 42 -3.37 -8.88 6.33
N GLN A 43 -3.74 -7.87 5.52
CA GLN A 43 -2.78 -6.94 4.92
C GLN A 43 -1.96 -6.23 5.99
N PHE A 44 -2.61 -5.79 7.08
CA PHE A 44 -1.91 -5.14 8.18
C PHE A 44 -0.93 -6.08 8.89
N LEU A 45 -1.35 -7.31 9.18
CA LEU A 45 -0.48 -8.32 9.80
C LEU A 45 0.71 -8.71 8.91
N GLU A 46 0.49 -8.84 7.60
CA GLU A 46 1.56 -9.16 6.64
C GLU A 46 2.62 -8.06 6.58
N LEU A 47 2.19 -6.79 6.48
CA LEU A 47 3.09 -5.64 6.54
C LEU A 47 3.88 -5.62 7.85
N GLY A 48 3.21 -5.85 8.97
CA GLY A 48 3.82 -5.89 10.29
C GLY A 48 4.82 -7.02 10.50
N THR A 49 4.49 -8.22 10.00
CA THR A 49 5.39 -9.38 10.02
C THR A 49 6.67 -9.06 9.25
N ARG A 50 6.56 -8.39 8.10
CA ARG A 50 7.72 -7.97 7.32
C ARG A 50 8.51 -6.88 8.01
N TYR A 51 7.83 -5.90 8.61
CA TYR A 51 8.44 -4.82 9.38
C TYR A 51 9.26 -5.34 10.58
N GLU A 52 8.76 -6.34 11.31
CA GLU A 52 9.49 -6.96 12.43
C GLU A 52 10.56 -7.96 11.96
N SER A 53 10.44 -8.48 10.74
CA SER A 53 11.41 -9.43 10.20
C SER A 53 12.70 -8.76 9.76
N ASN A 54 13.83 -9.43 9.97
CA ASN A 54 15.09 -9.07 9.31
C ASN A 54 15.12 -9.43 7.82
N SER A 55 14.06 -10.08 7.31
CA SER A 55 13.93 -10.51 5.91
C SER A 55 13.21 -9.44 5.09
N LYS A 56 13.92 -8.33 4.87
CA LYS A 56 13.50 -7.26 3.96
C LYS A 56 13.09 -7.83 2.59
N ALA A 57 12.03 -7.27 2.00
CA ALA A 57 11.64 -7.64 0.64
C ALA A 57 12.80 -7.41 -0.35
N ALA A 58 12.93 -8.27 -1.35
CA ALA A 58 13.84 -8.07 -2.47
C ALA A 58 13.25 -6.98 -3.38
N VAL A 59 13.54 -5.71 -3.07
CA VAL A 59 13.05 -4.56 -3.84
C VAL A 59 13.95 -4.35 -5.06
N PRO A 60 13.41 -4.39 -6.29
CA PRO A 60 14.19 -4.11 -7.48
C PRO A 60 14.81 -2.71 -7.48
N GLU A 61 16.06 -2.62 -7.96
CA GLU A 61 16.86 -1.39 -7.90
C GLU A 61 16.17 -0.18 -8.54
N HIS A 62 15.47 -0.39 -9.67
CA HIS A 62 14.76 0.69 -10.37
C HIS A 62 13.59 1.29 -9.56
N LEU A 63 12.96 0.52 -8.66
CA LEU A 63 11.98 1.06 -7.72
C LEU A 63 12.69 1.78 -6.57
N TRP A 64 13.76 1.18 -6.05
CA TRP A 64 14.52 1.70 -4.93
C TRP A 64 15.11 3.09 -5.19
N GLN A 65 15.80 3.25 -6.32
CA GLN A 65 16.46 4.52 -6.71
C GLN A 65 15.48 5.67 -6.93
N ARG A 66 14.22 5.35 -7.26
CA ARG A 66 13.17 6.35 -7.50
C ARG A 66 12.40 6.72 -6.24
N SER A 67 12.61 6.04 -5.13
CA SER A 67 11.78 6.16 -3.93
C SER A 67 12.35 7.15 -2.92
N THR A 68 11.48 7.88 -2.21
CA THR A 68 11.87 8.64 -1.02
C THR A 68 12.23 7.68 0.14
N PRO A 69 12.90 8.14 1.22
CA PRO A 69 13.19 7.30 2.38
C PRO A 69 11.95 6.64 3.00
N GLU A 70 10.82 7.35 3.06
CA GLU A 70 9.55 6.83 3.57
C GLU A 70 8.99 5.74 2.65
N GLN A 71 9.07 5.93 1.34
CA GLN A 71 8.64 4.94 0.36
C GLN A 71 9.55 3.72 0.38
N GLN A 72 10.87 3.89 0.52
CA GLN A 72 11.83 2.80 0.70
C GLN A 72 11.48 1.96 1.93
N PHE A 73 11.17 2.60 3.06
CA PHE A 73 10.69 1.90 4.25
C PHE A 73 9.45 1.05 3.95
N LEU A 74 8.44 1.62 3.29
CA LEU A 74 7.22 0.91 2.92
C LEU A 74 7.51 -0.26 1.98
N LEU A 75 8.33 -0.06 0.95
CA LEU A 75 8.72 -1.09 -0.02
C LEU A 75 9.37 -2.31 0.65
N LEU A 76 10.17 -2.10 1.69
CA LEU A 76 10.77 -3.21 2.45
C LEU A 76 9.76 -3.99 3.28
N CYS A 77 8.65 -3.34 3.67
CA CYS A 77 7.57 -3.96 4.44
C CYS A 77 6.55 -4.68 3.54
N LEU A 78 6.57 -4.47 2.22
CA LEU A 78 5.60 -5.09 1.33
C LEU A 78 5.81 -6.61 1.20
N PRO A 79 4.72 -7.39 1.08
CA PRO A 79 4.77 -8.74 0.55
C PRO A 79 5.34 -8.77 -0.89
N PRO A 80 6.04 -9.85 -1.29
CA PRO A 80 6.61 -9.99 -2.64
C PRO A 80 5.60 -9.77 -3.78
N ASP A 81 4.37 -10.25 -3.62
CA ASP A 81 3.33 -10.13 -4.65
C ASP A 81 2.94 -8.65 -4.89
N LEU A 82 2.93 -7.84 -3.83
CA LEU A 82 2.69 -6.40 -3.96
C LEU A 82 3.87 -5.68 -4.62
N VAL A 83 5.10 -6.11 -4.35
CA VAL A 83 6.29 -5.60 -5.05
C VAL A 83 6.20 -5.94 -6.55
N GLU A 84 5.77 -7.16 -6.90
CA GLU A 84 5.60 -7.55 -8.30
C GLU A 84 4.54 -6.70 -9.01
N ILE A 85 3.43 -6.37 -8.35
CA ILE A 85 2.44 -5.42 -8.89
C ILE A 85 3.10 -4.06 -9.21
N LEU A 86 3.95 -3.55 -8.32
CA LEU A 86 4.68 -2.30 -8.56
C LEU A 86 5.67 -2.41 -9.73
N VAL A 87 6.32 -3.56 -9.90
CA VAL A 87 7.19 -3.84 -11.06
C VAL A 87 6.40 -3.82 -12.36
N GLN A 88 5.21 -4.41 -12.38
CA GLN A 88 4.36 -4.40 -13.58
C GLN A 88 3.89 -2.97 -13.89
N ILE A 89 3.44 -2.22 -12.87
CA ILE A 89 3.00 -0.83 -13.03
C ILE A 89 4.16 0.10 -13.44
N SER A 90 5.40 -0.18 -13.02
CA SER A 90 6.58 0.63 -13.38
C SER A 90 6.89 0.58 -14.87
N ARG A 91 6.50 -0.51 -15.56
CA ARG A 91 6.64 -0.69 -17.01
C ARG A 91 5.51 -0.02 -17.77
N LYS A 92 4.29 -0.12 -17.27
CA LYS A 92 3.08 0.42 -17.91
C LYS A 92 1.96 0.60 -16.89
N ASP A 93 1.20 1.68 -17.03
CA ASP A 93 0.00 1.88 -16.23
C ASP A 93 -0.96 0.69 -16.28
N LEU A 94 -1.49 0.33 -15.12
CA LEU A 94 -2.50 -0.72 -14.99
C LEU A 94 -3.89 -0.13 -15.18
N LEU A 95 -4.67 -0.71 -16.09
CA LEU A 95 -6.06 -0.33 -16.35
C LEU A 95 -6.98 -1.43 -15.84
N LEU A 96 -7.88 -1.07 -14.92
CA LEU A 96 -8.86 -1.99 -14.35
C LEU A 96 -10.29 -1.52 -14.66
N PRO A 97 -11.14 -2.33 -15.31
CA PRO A 97 -12.54 -1.98 -15.52
C PRO A 97 -13.31 -1.79 -14.21
N LYS A 98 -14.12 -0.74 -14.12
CA LYS A 98 -14.95 -0.45 -12.95
C LYS A 98 -15.94 -1.57 -12.63
N LYS A 99 -16.39 -2.29 -13.66
CA LYS A 99 -17.28 -3.46 -13.55
C LYS A 99 -16.57 -4.69 -12.97
N GLN A 100 -15.23 -4.71 -12.96
CA GLN A 100 -14.40 -5.80 -12.43
C GLN A 100 -13.98 -5.62 -10.97
N LYS A 101 -14.69 -4.77 -10.21
CA LYS A 101 -14.50 -4.68 -8.74
C LYS A 101 -14.71 -6.01 -8.00
N TYR A 102 -15.23 -7.04 -8.66
CA TYR A 102 -15.36 -8.40 -8.13
C TYR A 102 -14.01 -9.16 -8.04
N LEU A 103 -12.92 -8.65 -8.63
CA LEU A 103 -11.56 -9.12 -8.35
C LEU A 103 -11.11 -8.56 -7.00
N GLU A 104 -11.75 -9.01 -5.93
CA GLU A 104 -11.64 -8.41 -4.59
C GLU A 104 -10.20 -8.34 -4.08
N HIS A 105 -9.41 -9.40 -4.31
CA HIS A 105 -8.00 -9.45 -3.90
C HIS A 105 -7.16 -8.38 -4.60
N LEU A 106 -7.11 -8.38 -5.93
CA LEU A 106 -6.33 -7.38 -6.69
C LEU A 106 -6.82 -5.94 -6.39
N TRP A 107 -8.13 -5.76 -6.24
CA TRP A 107 -8.69 -4.45 -5.91
C TRP A 107 -8.24 -3.97 -4.52
N ASN A 108 -8.23 -4.86 -3.52
CA ASN A 108 -7.75 -4.55 -2.18
C ASN A 108 -6.26 -4.24 -2.15
N ASP A 109 -5.46 -4.94 -2.95
CA ASP A 109 -4.02 -4.73 -3.08
C ASP A 109 -3.70 -3.37 -3.73
N LEU A 110 -4.37 -3.06 -4.85
CA LEU A 110 -4.26 -1.74 -5.49
C LEU A 110 -4.77 -0.63 -4.57
N CYS A 111 -5.81 -0.88 -3.78
CA CYS A 111 -6.28 0.07 -2.79
C CYS A 111 -5.26 0.32 -1.69
N LEU A 112 -4.59 -0.72 -1.19
CA LEU A 112 -3.53 -0.61 -0.20
C LEU A 112 -2.35 0.16 -0.78
N LEU A 113 -1.83 -0.24 -1.94
CA LEU A 113 -0.71 0.44 -2.59
C LEU A 113 -0.99 1.93 -2.85
N ARG A 114 -2.25 2.27 -3.18
CA ARG A 114 -2.68 3.68 -3.31
C ARG A 114 -2.69 4.41 -1.97
N ASP A 115 -3.23 3.78 -0.93
CA ASP A 115 -3.33 4.41 0.40
C ASP A 115 -1.95 4.54 1.08
N LEU A 116 -1.01 3.66 0.73
CA LEU A 116 0.42 3.77 1.03
C LEU A 116 1.15 4.80 0.13
N GLN A 117 0.45 5.44 -0.81
CA GLN A 117 0.97 6.43 -1.75
C GLN A 117 2.08 5.92 -2.68
N LEU A 118 2.18 4.60 -2.91
CA LEU A 118 3.14 3.98 -3.84
C LEU A 118 2.62 3.97 -5.28
N ILE A 119 1.31 4.11 -5.46
CA ILE A 119 0.66 4.33 -6.75
C ILE A 119 -0.39 5.44 -6.63
N THR A 120 -0.71 6.09 -7.74
CA THR A 120 -1.88 6.97 -7.86
C THR A 120 -3.00 6.27 -8.62
N GLN A 121 -4.23 6.67 -8.37
CA GLN A 121 -5.40 6.21 -9.10
C GLN A 121 -6.07 7.39 -9.80
N LYS A 122 -6.32 7.26 -11.10
CA LYS A 122 -7.11 8.20 -11.91
C LYS A 122 -8.36 7.51 -12.45
N ASP A 123 -9.43 8.29 -12.56
CA ASP A 123 -10.66 7.84 -13.21
C ASP A 123 -10.57 8.08 -14.73
N ARG A 124 -10.86 7.05 -15.53
CA ARG A 124 -10.88 7.10 -17.00
C ARG A 124 -12.15 6.43 -17.53
N GLY A 125 -13.28 7.11 -17.40
CA GLY A 125 -14.56 6.63 -17.96
C GLY A 125 -14.98 5.32 -17.32
N GLU A 126 -14.93 4.21 -18.05
CA GLU A 126 -15.27 2.87 -17.53
C GLU A 126 -14.08 2.16 -16.83
N LEU A 127 -12.91 2.79 -16.76
CA LEU A 127 -11.68 2.23 -16.21
C LEU A 127 -11.17 3.04 -15.03
N TYR A 128 -10.47 2.37 -14.11
CA TYR A 128 -9.48 2.99 -13.23
C TYR A 128 -8.09 2.80 -13.82
N GLN A 129 -7.30 3.87 -13.81
CA GLN A 129 -5.90 3.86 -14.20
C GLN A 129 -5.04 3.97 -12.94
N PHE A 130 -4.12 3.04 -12.76
CA PHE A 130 -3.15 3.02 -11.68
C PHE A 130 -1.75 3.27 -12.24
N THR A 131 -1.06 4.24 -11.66
CA THR A 131 0.27 4.69 -12.11
C THR A 131 1.23 4.71 -10.94
N LEU A 132 2.48 4.32 -11.17
CA LEU A 132 3.53 4.31 -10.15
C LEU A 132 3.73 5.73 -9.58
N ASN A 133 3.85 5.83 -8.26
CA ASN A 133 4.04 7.09 -7.54
C ASN A 133 5.24 6.99 -6.59
N LEU A 134 6.45 7.05 -7.16
CA LEU A 134 7.70 7.02 -6.42
C LEU A 134 8.50 8.30 -6.71
N GLY A 135 9.06 8.91 -5.66
CA GLY A 135 9.94 10.08 -5.76
C GLY A 135 9.23 11.44 -5.86
N HIS A 136 7.90 11.43 -5.71
CA HIS A 136 7.04 12.62 -5.67
C HIS A 136 6.66 12.98 -4.25
#